data_AF-A0A4Q4VWD8-F1
#
_entry.id   AF-A0A4Q4VWD8-F1
#
_cell.length_a   1.000
_cell.length_b   1.000
_cell.length_c   1.000
_cell.angle_alpha   90.00
_cell.angle_beta   90.00
_cell.angle_gamma   90.00
#
_symmetry.space_group_name_H-M   'P 1'
#
loop_
_entity.id
_entity.type
_entity.pdbx_description
1 polymer ?
#
loop_
_entity_poly.entity_id
_entity_poly.type
_entity_poly.pdbx_seq_one_letter_code
_entity_poly.pdbx_strand_id
1 'polypeptide(L)'
;MFRRRRPKPSLTPVRLDRYLAPRVAYYIEHFGSEMKAQQHKDSIRFTTFEALNIQHTCCKPHSQDWFRGPSYDVEEIQEIEEEQAALLETLEDLAQEFEDKVTDILGQETTEPLAALGEFWTGYWCDRMEEVLDDLNGATISDEERLAAERIGVRWDDEPDYEPDEESDEEEKRDIKYWYRLIDEIA
;
A
#
# COMPACT_ATOMS: atom_id res chain seq x y z
N MET A 1 -30.79 -12.67 23.08
CA MET A 1 -30.16 -12.05 21.90
C MET A 1 -28.66 -12.04 22.12
N PHE A 2 -27.93 -12.98 21.52
CA PHE A 2 -26.47 -13.03 21.59
C PHE A 2 -25.91 -12.20 20.44
N ARG A 3 -25.32 -11.03 20.74
CA ARG A 3 -24.51 -10.28 19.77
C ARG A 3 -23.24 -11.08 19.53
N ARG A 4 -23.09 -11.62 18.31
CA ARG A 4 -21.83 -12.23 17.87
C ARG A 4 -20.81 -11.08 17.77
N ARG A 5 -19.89 -10.98 18.72
CA ARG A 5 -18.67 -10.18 18.54
C ARG A 5 -17.92 -10.80 17.36
N ARG A 6 -17.76 -10.04 16.28
CA ARG A 6 -16.89 -10.45 15.18
C ARG A 6 -15.44 -10.42 15.68
N PRO A 7 -14.58 -11.34 15.23
CA PRO A 7 -13.16 -11.26 15.52
C PRO A 7 -12.60 -9.95 15.00
N LYS A 8 -11.77 -9.29 15.81
CA LYS A 8 -11.03 -8.08 15.40
C LYS A 8 -10.14 -8.42 14.20
N PRO A 9 -9.96 -7.50 13.24
CA PRO A 9 -9.04 -7.72 12.13
C PRO A 9 -7.65 -8.00 12.70
N SER A 10 -7.05 -9.10 12.27
CA SER A 10 -5.66 -9.44 12.55
C SER A 10 -4.77 -8.40 11.90
N LEU A 11 -3.97 -7.69 12.69
CA LEU A 11 -2.88 -6.88 12.19
C LEU A 11 -1.79 -7.84 11.70
N THR A 12 -1.89 -8.25 10.43
CA THR A 12 -0.80 -8.95 9.75
C THR A 12 0.41 -8.01 9.68
N PRO A 13 1.63 -8.53 9.87
CA PRO A 13 2.83 -7.71 9.75
C PRO A 13 2.87 -7.10 8.35
N VAL A 14 2.96 -5.78 8.29
CA VAL A 14 3.02 -5.01 7.04
C VAL A 14 4.38 -5.27 6.43
N ARG A 15 4.48 -6.28 5.58
CA ARG A 15 5.56 -6.38 4.61
C ARG A 15 5.13 -5.58 3.41
N LEU A 16 5.95 -4.60 3.03
CA LEU A 16 5.82 -3.90 1.76
C LEU A 16 5.59 -4.97 0.68
N ASP A 17 4.53 -4.84 -0.11
CA ASP A 17 4.40 -5.66 -1.32
C ASP A 17 5.69 -5.45 -2.10
N ARG A 18 6.52 -6.50 -2.17
CA ARG A 18 7.87 -6.48 -2.76
C ARG A 18 7.84 -5.98 -4.20
N TYR A 19 6.67 -5.96 -4.83
CA TYR A 19 6.44 -5.54 -6.20
C TYR A 19 5.89 -4.12 -6.35
N LEU A 20 5.52 -3.43 -5.27
CA LEU A 20 4.85 -2.13 -5.36
C LEU A 20 5.77 -1.04 -5.95
N ALA A 21 6.96 -0.84 -5.39
CA ALA A 21 7.89 0.17 -5.90
C ALA A 21 8.40 -0.13 -7.32
N PRO A 22 8.83 -1.36 -7.67
CA PRO A 22 9.17 -1.69 -9.06
C PRO A 22 8.03 -1.44 -10.04
N ARG A 23 6.78 -1.74 -9.65
CA ARG A 23 5.59 -1.51 -10.48
C ARG A 23 5.34 -0.02 -10.71
N VAL A 24 5.48 0.79 -9.67
CA VAL A 24 5.32 2.25 -9.78
C VAL A 24 6.47 2.86 -10.60
N ALA A 25 7.71 2.46 -10.35
CA ALA A 25 8.87 2.92 -11.11
C ALA A 25 8.73 2.60 -12.61
N TYR A 26 8.31 1.38 -12.95
CA TYR A 26 8.01 1.02 -14.33
C TYR A 26 6.93 1.93 -14.94
N TYR A 27 5.84 2.18 -14.21
CA TYR A 27 4.77 3.05 -14.68
C TYR A 27 5.29 4.48 -14.95
N ILE A 28 6.10 5.03 -14.04
CA ILE A 28 6.66 6.38 -14.17
C ILE A 28 7.67 6.47 -15.31
N GLU A 29 8.48 5.44 -15.55
CA GLU A 29 9.40 5.37 -16.69
C GLU A 29 8.65 5.46 -18.03
N HIS A 30 7.48 4.82 -18.13
CA HIS A 30 6.73 4.72 -19.39
C HIS A 30 5.72 5.86 -19.58
N PHE A 31 5.12 6.37 -18.51
CA PHE A 31 4.01 7.32 -18.56
C PHE A 31 4.25 8.62 -17.78
N GLY A 32 5.34 8.72 -17.03
CA GLY A 32 5.61 9.85 -16.13
C GLY A 32 5.79 11.19 -16.84
N SER A 33 6.12 11.20 -18.14
CA SER A 33 6.25 12.42 -18.95
C SER A 33 4.90 13.04 -19.29
N GLU A 34 3.85 12.22 -19.35
CA GLU A 34 2.47 12.67 -19.62
C GLU A 34 1.74 13.08 -18.33
N MET A 35 2.29 12.68 -17.17
CA MET A 35 1.74 13.01 -15.87
C MET A 35 2.01 14.47 -15.49
N LYS A 36 0.95 15.15 -15.05
CA LYS A 36 1.02 16.46 -14.41
C LYS A 36 1.64 16.31 -13.02
N ALA A 37 2.24 17.39 -12.51
CA ALA A 37 2.79 17.42 -11.14
C ALA A 37 1.79 16.91 -10.08
N GLN A 38 0.51 17.30 -10.18
CA GLN A 38 -0.51 16.80 -9.25
C GLN A 38 -0.67 15.27 -9.30
N GLN A 39 -0.60 14.66 -10.49
CA GLN A 39 -0.74 13.22 -10.64
C GLN A 39 0.43 12.47 -10.01
N HIS A 40 1.65 13.04 -10.07
CA HIS A 40 2.80 12.48 -9.34
C HIS A 40 2.58 12.52 -7.82
N LYS A 41 2.02 13.61 -7.29
CA LYS A 41 1.68 13.73 -5.86
C LYS A 41 0.57 12.76 -5.45
N ASP A 42 -0.45 12.62 -6.29
CA ASP A 42 -1.54 11.67 -6.04
C ASP A 42 -1.01 10.22 -6.02
N SER A 43 -0.06 9.88 -6.90
CA SER A 43 0.64 8.59 -6.87
C SER A 43 1.43 8.38 -5.58
N ILE A 44 2.16 9.39 -5.10
CA ILE A 44 2.86 9.33 -3.79
C ILE A 44 1.89 9.01 -2.67
N ARG A 45 0.80 9.78 -2.54
CA ARG A 45 -0.20 9.57 -1.50
C ARG A 45 -0.79 8.17 -1.56
N PHE A 46 -1.24 7.75 -2.74
CA PHE A 46 -1.87 6.44 -2.93
C PHE A 46 -0.91 5.30 -2.61
N THR A 47 0.30 5.32 -3.17
CA THR A 47 1.28 4.25 -2.97
C THR A 47 1.75 4.19 -1.53
N THR A 48 1.92 5.33 -0.86
CA THR A 48 2.31 5.38 0.56
C THR A 48 1.19 4.90 1.47
N PHE A 49 -0.07 5.26 1.18
CA PHE A 49 -1.24 4.74 1.88
C PHE A 49 -1.34 3.21 1.82
N GLU A 50 -1.18 2.64 0.61
CA GLU A 50 -1.17 1.20 0.39
C GLU A 50 -0.01 0.53 1.14
N ALA A 51 1.18 1.14 1.09
CA ALA A 51 2.38 0.61 1.74
C ALA A 51 2.28 0.58 3.27
N LEU A 52 1.60 1.55 3.88
CA LEU A 52 1.30 1.58 5.32
C LEU A 52 0.15 0.63 5.70
N ASN A 53 -0.48 -0.02 4.74
CA ASN A 53 -1.62 -0.93 4.93
C ASN A 53 -2.78 -0.26 5.71
N ILE A 54 -3.04 1.01 5.42
CA ILE A 54 -4.16 1.75 6.03
C ILE A 54 -5.46 1.21 5.43
N GLN A 55 -6.49 1.06 6.27
CA GLN A 55 -7.72 0.44 5.83
C GLN A 55 -8.53 1.42 4.97
N HIS A 56 -8.89 0.98 3.76
CA HIS A 56 -9.84 1.73 2.94
C HIS A 56 -11.22 1.76 3.59
N THR A 57 -11.72 2.97 3.86
CA THR A 57 -13.11 3.20 4.25
C THR A 57 -14.03 3.35 3.04
N CYS A 58 -13.46 3.59 1.85
CA CYS A 58 -14.18 3.88 0.61
C CYS A 58 -14.37 2.68 -0.35
N CYS A 59 -13.57 1.60 -0.21
CA CYS A 59 -13.58 0.38 -1.04
C CYS A 59 -13.26 -0.87 -0.21
N LYS A 60 -13.74 -2.05 -0.63
CA LYS A 60 -13.34 -3.32 -0.01
C LYS A 60 -12.22 -3.91 -0.87
N PRO A 61 -10.97 -4.00 -0.35
CA PRO A 61 -9.80 -4.36 -1.17
C PRO A 61 -9.83 -5.80 -1.73
N HIS A 62 -10.75 -6.66 -1.28
CA HIS A 62 -10.86 -8.07 -1.72
C HIS A 62 -12.21 -8.47 -2.34
N SER A 63 -13.07 -7.52 -2.70
CA SER A 63 -14.24 -7.86 -3.52
C SER A 63 -13.92 -7.67 -5.00
N GLN A 64 -14.20 -8.67 -5.83
CA GLN A 64 -14.22 -8.56 -7.30
C GLN A 64 -15.09 -7.39 -7.83
N ASP A 65 -15.86 -6.77 -6.94
CA ASP A 65 -16.75 -5.65 -7.21
C ASP A 65 -16.12 -4.35 -6.67
N TRP A 66 -15.00 -3.90 -7.26
CA TRP A 66 -14.36 -2.60 -6.97
C TRP A 66 -15.34 -1.41 -7.09
N PHE A 67 -16.42 -1.60 -7.84
CA PHE A 67 -17.50 -0.64 -8.05
C PHE A 67 -18.58 -0.66 -6.97
N ARG A 68 -18.56 -1.66 -6.06
CA ARG A 68 -19.48 -1.75 -4.95
C ARG A 68 -18.74 -1.35 -3.68
N GLY A 69 -18.83 -0.06 -3.35
CA GLY A 69 -18.21 0.50 -2.15
C GLY A 69 -18.60 -0.28 -0.88
N PRO A 70 -17.76 -0.25 0.18
CA PRO A 70 -18.12 -0.74 1.49
C PRO A 70 -19.26 0.10 1.98
N SER A 71 -20.21 -0.54 2.63
CA SER A 71 -21.21 0.14 3.42
C SER A 71 -20.69 0.31 4.85
N TYR A 72 -19.48 0.88 5.04
CA TYR A 72 -19.16 1.35 6.39
C TYR A 72 -20.11 2.52 6.66
N ASP A 73 -20.81 2.45 7.78
CA ASP A 73 -21.54 3.61 8.24
C ASP A 73 -20.59 4.65 8.84
N VAL A 74 -21.10 5.85 9.12
CA VAL A 74 -20.29 6.98 9.59
C VAL A 74 -19.63 6.65 10.94
N GLU A 75 -20.27 5.84 11.78
CA GLU A 75 -19.74 5.45 13.09
C GLU A 75 -18.58 4.47 12.91
N GLU A 76 -18.72 3.48 12.03
CA GLU A 76 -17.63 2.55 11.68
C GLU A 76 -16.44 3.25 11.04
N ILE A 77 -16.67 4.24 10.15
CA ILE A 77 -15.60 5.04 9.55
C ILE A 77 -14.85 5.80 10.64
N GLN A 78 -15.57 6.45 11.55
CA GLN A 78 -14.95 7.21 12.64
C GLN A 78 -14.14 6.29 13.56
N GLU A 79 -14.65 5.11 13.90
CA GLU A 79 -13.90 4.13 14.70
C GLU A 79 -12.59 3.71 14.00
N ILE A 80 -12.62 3.45 12.69
CA ILE A 80 -11.42 3.11 11.91
C ILE A 80 -10.42 4.28 11.90
N GLU A 81 -10.90 5.51 11.65
CA GLU A 81 -10.06 6.71 11.63
C GLU A 81 -9.40 6.98 12.99
N GLU A 82 -10.14 6.79 14.08
CA GLU A 82 -9.61 6.92 15.44
C GLU A 82 -8.59 5.80 15.77
N GLU A 83 -8.86 4.56 15.39
CA GLU A 83 -7.95 3.43 15.58
C GLU A 83 -6.64 3.58 14.78
N GLN A 84 -6.71 4.17 13.57
CA GLN A 84 -5.57 4.33 12.67
C GLN A 84 -4.99 5.75 12.64
N ALA A 85 -5.38 6.62 13.58
CA ALA A 85 -4.98 8.04 13.60
C ALA A 85 -3.44 8.24 13.54
N ALA A 86 -2.67 7.41 14.24
CA ALA A 86 -1.20 7.47 14.22
C ALA A 86 -0.60 7.07 12.86
N LEU A 87 -1.21 6.12 12.16
CA LEU A 87 -0.79 5.74 10.80
C LEU A 87 -1.17 6.83 9.79
N LEU A 88 -2.31 7.48 9.97
CA LEU A 88 -2.73 8.62 9.15
C LEU A 88 -1.80 9.83 9.33
N GLU A 89 -1.36 10.11 10.55
CA GLU A 89 -0.35 11.15 10.81
C GLU A 89 0.99 10.80 10.13
N THR A 90 1.43 9.54 10.26
CA THR A 90 2.64 9.04 9.58
C THR A 90 2.53 9.17 8.05
N LEU A 91 1.34 8.89 7.49
CA LEU A 91 1.08 9.06 6.06
C LEU A 91 1.25 10.52 5.62
N GLU A 92 0.68 11.48 6.35
CA GLU A 92 0.75 12.89 5.98
C GLU A 92 2.19 13.42 6.02
N ASP A 93 2.96 13.04 7.05
CA ASP A 93 4.38 13.40 7.16
C ASP A 93 5.21 12.84 6.00
N LEU A 94 5.03 11.56 5.67
CA LEU A 94 5.71 10.91 4.56
C LEU A 94 5.29 11.46 3.20
N ALA A 95 3.98 11.66 3.00
CA ALA A 95 3.46 12.23 1.77
C ALA A 95 4.04 13.63 1.53
N GLN A 96 4.11 14.47 2.56
CA GLN A 96 4.73 15.79 2.46
C GLN A 96 6.22 15.68 2.10
N GLU A 97 6.99 14.84 2.80
CA GLU A 97 8.41 14.62 2.52
C GLU A 97 8.68 14.17 1.07
N PHE A 98 7.89 13.21 0.60
CA PHE A 98 8.00 12.64 -0.74
C PHE A 98 7.53 13.62 -1.82
N GLU A 99 6.44 14.35 -1.60
CA GLU A 99 5.93 15.37 -2.52
C GLU A 99 6.91 16.51 -2.72
N ASP A 100 7.60 16.94 -1.66
CA ASP A 100 8.63 17.96 -1.74
C ASP A 100 9.79 17.48 -2.63
N LYS A 101 10.26 16.24 -2.42
CA LYS A 101 11.32 15.65 -3.27
C LYS A 101 10.93 15.52 -4.73
N VAL A 102 9.71 15.06 -5.01
CA VAL A 102 9.22 14.95 -6.39
C VAL A 102 9.03 16.33 -7.01
N THR A 103 8.56 17.31 -6.24
CA THR A 103 8.44 18.70 -6.71
C THR A 103 9.82 19.27 -7.07
N ASP A 104 10.84 19.00 -6.25
CA ASP A 104 12.21 19.39 -6.53
C ASP A 104 12.75 18.74 -7.81
N ILE A 105 12.53 17.43 -8.00
CA ILE A 105 12.95 16.70 -9.22
C ILE A 105 12.28 17.31 -10.46
N LEU A 106 10.97 17.58 -10.40
CA LEU A 106 10.21 18.15 -11.51
C LEU A 106 10.56 19.62 -11.78
N GLY A 107 11.02 20.37 -10.77
CA GLY A 107 11.40 21.78 -10.87
C GLY A 107 12.84 22.01 -11.32
N GLN A 108 13.71 21.00 -11.22
CA GLN A 108 15.08 21.09 -11.70
C GLN A 108 15.12 21.09 -13.24
N GLU A 109 15.92 21.99 -13.82
CA GLU A 109 16.30 21.94 -15.24
C GLU A 109 17.30 20.80 -15.50
N THR A 110 16.94 19.57 -15.10
CA THR A 110 17.75 18.37 -15.39
C THR A 110 17.41 17.84 -16.76
N THR A 111 18.37 17.16 -17.39
CA THR A 111 18.18 16.57 -18.72
C THR A 111 17.29 15.32 -18.69
N GLU A 112 17.13 14.68 -17.52
CA GLU A 112 16.46 13.38 -17.39
C GLU A 112 15.57 13.28 -16.13
N PRO A 113 14.50 14.08 -16.01
CA PRO A 113 13.61 14.06 -14.85
C PRO A 113 12.94 12.68 -14.61
N LEU A 114 12.71 11.90 -15.67
CA LEU A 114 12.13 10.55 -15.53
C LEU A 114 13.08 9.56 -14.87
N ALA A 115 14.38 9.63 -15.18
CA ALA A 115 15.37 8.77 -14.54
C ALA A 115 15.46 9.09 -13.04
N ALA A 116 15.49 10.38 -12.70
CA ALA A 116 15.48 10.83 -11.30
C ALA A 116 14.21 10.41 -10.55
N LEU A 117 13.04 10.42 -11.19
CA LEU A 117 11.81 9.90 -10.59
C LEU A 117 11.86 8.37 -10.41
N GLY A 118 12.46 7.64 -11.35
CA GLY A 118 12.68 6.19 -11.22
C GLY A 118 13.60 5.86 -10.04
N GLU A 119 14.69 6.61 -9.87
CA GLU A 119 15.59 6.51 -8.71
C GLU A 119 14.91 6.88 -7.39
N PHE A 120 14.04 7.90 -7.42
CA PHE A 120 13.21 8.25 -6.26
C PHE A 120 12.36 7.06 -5.82
N TRP A 121 11.62 6.43 -6.73
CA TRP A 121 10.73 5.32 -6.37
C TRP A 121 11.47 4.04 -5.97
N THR A 122 12.52 3.68 -6.71
CA THR A 122 13.25 2.41 -6.49
C THR A 122 14.27 2.48 -5.36
N GLY A 123 14.79 3.67 -5.07
CA GLY A 123 15.75 3.91 -4.00
C GLY A 123 15.11 4.64 -2.82
N TYR A 124 14.95 5.96 -2.94
CA TYR A 124 14.60 6.81 -1.79
C TYR A 124 13.29 6.41 -1.10
N TRP A 125 12.21 6.24 -1.88
CA TRP A 125 10.92 5.86 -1.34
C TRP A 125 10.95 4.47 -0.73
N CYS A 126 11.57 3.48 -1.41
CA CYS A 126 11.74 2.13 -0.88
C CYS A 126 12.47 2.12 0.46
N ASP A 127 13.66 2.73 0.51
CA ASP A 127 14.53 2.72 1.68
C ASP A 127 13.83 3.41 2.86
N ARG A 128 13.16 4.54 2.59
CA ARG A 128 12.43 5.28 3.62
C ARG A 128 11.22 4.51 4.14
N MET A 129 10.46 3.85 3.25
CA MET A 129 9.34 3.02 3.67
C MET A 129 9.79 1.79 4.45
N GLU A 130 10.93 1.17 4.09
CA GLU A 130 11.50 0.05 4.85
C GLU A 130 11.86 0.49 6.27
N GLU A 131 12.53 1.64 6.43
CA GLU A 131 12.86 2.21 7.76
C GLU A 131 11.60 2.45 8.60
N VAL A 132 10.58 3.08 8.03
CA VAL A 132 9.33 3.37 8.76
C VAL A 132 8.59 2.08 9.14
N LEU A 133 8.51 1.12 8.22
CA LEU A 133 7.86 -0.16 8.49
C LEU A 133 8.64 -0.97 9.53
N ASP A 134 9.96 -0.91 9.52
CA ASP A 134 10.82 -1.51 10.53
C ASP A 134 10.65 -0.83 11.88
N ASP A 135 10.47 0.48 11.96
CA ASP A 135 10.17 1.18 13.22
C ASP A 135 8.77 0.83 13.75
N LEU A 136 7.77 0.76 12.86
CA LEU A 136 6.40 0.36 13.20
C LEU A 136 6.32 -1.11 13.66
N ASN A 137 7.07 -2.01 13.03
CA ASN A 137 7.18 -3.42 13.42
C ASN A 137 8.13 -3.62 14.63
N GLY A 138 9.15 -2.78 14.72
CA GLY A 138 10.19 -2.71 15.75
C GLY A 138 9.71 -2.13 17.07
N ALA A 139 8.52 -1.52 17.09
CA ALA A 139 7.64 -1.45 18.26
C ALA A 139 7.13 -2.86 18.65
N THR A 140 8.04 -3.83 18.69
CA THR A 140 7.81 -5.24 18.92
C THR A 140 7.18 -5.41 20.29
N ILE A 141 6.01 -6.03 20.32
CA ILE A 141 5.40 -6.57 21.53
C ILE A 141 6.48 -7.31 22.32
N SER A 142 6.71 -6.89 23.57
CA SER A 142 7.69 -7.54 24.43
C SER A 142 7.33 -9.02 24.61
N ASP A 143 8.31 -9.89 24.88
CA ASP A 143 8.04 -11.31 25.15
C ASP A 143 6.96 -11.49 26.24
N GLU A 144 6.91 -10.59 27.22
CA GLU A 144 5.90 -10.59 28.27
C GLU A 144 4.49 -10.28 27.76
N GLU A 145 4.35 -9.30 26.87
CA GLU A 145 3.08 -8.97 26.22
C GLU A 145 2.67 -10.06 25.23
N ARG A 146 3.63 -10.65 24.51
CA ARG A 146 3.40 -11.78 23.60
C ARG A 146 2.83 -12.97 24.36
N LEU A 147 3.49 -13.34 25.45
CA LEU A 147 3.03 -14.42 26.34
C LEU A 147 1.70 -14.07 27.01
N ALA A 148 1.45 -12.81 27.34
CA ALA A 148 0.17 -12.38 27.91
C ALA A 148 -0.98 -12.53 26.90
N ALA A 149 -0.75 -12.16 25.65
CA ALA A 149 -1.69 -12.35 24.56
C ALA A 149 -1.96 -13.84 24.30
N GLU A 150 -0.92 -14.68 24.29
CA GLU A 150 -1.07 -16.13 24.14
C GLU A 150 -1.89 -16.75 25.27
N ARG A 151 -1.72 -16.28 26.51
CA ARG A 151 -2.51 -16.75 27.67
C ARG A 151 -4.00 -16.46 27.55
N ILE A 152 -4.40 -15.40 26.82
CA ILE A 152 -5.81 -15.11 26.54
C ILE A 152 -6.29 -15.74 25.23
N GLY A 153 -5.47 -16.59 24.60
CA GLY A 153 -5.82 -17.39 23.43
C GLY A 153 -5.45 -16.77 22.09
N VAL A 154 -4.66 -15.69 22.06
CA VAL A 154 -4.12 -15.14 20.81
C VAL A 154 -3.11 -16.13 20.24
N ARG A 155 -3.26 -16.48 18.97
CA ARG A 155 -2.28 -17.23 18.19
C ARG A 155 -1.64 -16.29 17.19
N TRP A 156 -0.34 -16.40 17.02
CA TRP A 156 0.41 -15.64 16.04
C TRP A 156 0.47 -16.47 14.77
N ASP A 157 -0.08 -15.94 13.68
CA ASP A 157 0.10 -16.52 12.35
C ASP A 157 1.48 -16.07 11.86
N ASP A 158 2.48 -16.93 12.02
CA ASP A 158 3.88 -16.64 11.64
C ASP A 158 4.11 -16.72 10.12
N GLU A 159 3.07 -17.03 9.33
CA GLU A 159 3.16 -17.10 7.88
C GLU A 159 1.77 -16.76 7.32
N PRO A 160 1.65 -15.84 6.34
CA PRO A 160 0.44 -15.86 5.52
C PRO A 160 0.40 -17.23 4.86
N ASP A 161 -0.67 -17.99 5.14
CA ASP A 161 -1.11 -19.07 4.26
C ASP A 161 -1.41 -18.43 2.90
N TYR A 162 -0.36 -18.17 2.11
CA TYR A 162 -0.48 -18.27 0.67
C TYR A 162 -0.74 -19.75 0.42
N GLU A 163 -2.01 -20.16 0.58
CA GLU A 163 -2.50 -21.16 -0.36
C GLU A 163 -2.13 -20.57 -1.74
N PRO A 164 -1.30 -21.25 -2.54
CA PRO A 164 -1.14 -20.83 -3.92
C PRO A 164 -2.54 -20.84 -4.47
N ASP A 165 -3.09 -19.65 -4.76
CA ASP A 165 -4.26 -19.54 -5.62
C ASP A 165 -3.93 -20.46 -6.80
N GLU A 166 -4.74 -21.51 -6.98
CA GLU A 166 -4.58 -22.44 -8.08
C GLU A 166 -4.31 -21.59 -9.33
N GLU A 167 -3.13 -21.74 -9.95
CA GLU A 167 -2.73 -21.07 -11.19
C GLU A 167 -3.90 -21.12 -12.17
N SER A 168 -4.68 -20.04 -12.21
CA SER A 168 -5.94 -19.98 -12.95
C SER A 168 -6.08 -18.56 -13.46
N ASP A 169 -5.52 -18.32 -14.64
CA ASP A 169 -5.78 -17.23 -15.58
C ASP A 169 -5.64 -15.76 -15.09
N GLU A 170 -5.38 -15.51 -13.81
CA GLU A 170 -5.32 -14.18 -13.18
C GLU A 170 -3.90 -13.62 -13.15
N GLU A 171 -2.88 -14.48 -13.03
CA GLU A 171 -1.47 -14.06 -13.00
C GLU A 171 -1.01 -13.53 -14.37
N GLU A 172 -1.53 -14.12 -15.46
CA GLU A 172 -1.30 -13.60 -16.82
C GLU A 172 -1.91 -12.20 -17.01
N LYS A 173 -3.06 -11.91 -16.37
CA LYS A 173 -3.70 -10.59 -16.41
C LYS A 173 -2.99 -9.55 -15.53
N ARG A 174 -2.14 -9.97 -14.59
CA ARG A 174 -1.29 -9.06 -13.82
C ARG A 174 -0.07 -8.59 -14.62
N ASP A 175 0.36 -9.35 -15.62
CA ASP A 175 1.42 -8.94 -16.54
C ASP A 175 0.88 -7.92 -17.55
N ILE A 176 1.39 -6.69 -17.50
CA ILE A 176 0.99 -5.63 -18.43
C ILE A 176 1.24 -6.02 -19.90
N LYS A 177 2.19 -6.91 -20.18
CA LYS A 177 2.47 -7.44 -21.52
C LYS A 177 1.32 -8.29 -22.08
N TYR A 178 0.50 -8.91 -21.24
CA TYR A 178 -0.71 -9.61 -21.65
C TYR A 178 -1.71 -8.63 -22.27
N TRP A 179 -1.96 -7.51 -21.60
CA TRP A 179 -2.89 -6.48 -22.08
C TRP A 179 -2.42 -5.83 -23.38
N TYR A 180 -1.11 -5.65 -23.58
CA TYR A 180 -0.56 -5.16 -24.86
C TYR A 180 -0.83 -6.12 -26.02
N ARG A 181 -0.56 -7.42 -25.84
CA ARG A 181 -0.89 -8.43 -26.87
C ARG A 181 -2.36 -8.41 -27.25
N LEU A 182 -3.24 -8.27 -26.25
CA LEU A 182 -4.68 -8.23 -26.47
C LEU A 182 -5.14 -6.96 -27.21
N ILE A 183 -4.56 -5.80 -26.90
CA ILE A 183 -4.89 -4.54 -27.59
C ILE A 183 -4.45 -4.58 -29.05
N ASP A 184 -3.26 -5.13 -29.33
CA ASP A 184 -2.74 -5.27 -30.69
C ASP A 184 -3.57 -6.25 -31.55
N GLU A 185 -4.25 -7.23 -30.94
CA GLU A 185 -5.15 -8.15 -31.65
C GLU A 185 -6.50 -7.53 -32.05
N ILE A 186 -6.88 -6.39 -31.47
CA ILE A 186 -8.15 -5.71 -31.71
C ILE A 186 -8.01 -4.53 -32.70
N ALA A 187 -6.77 -4.18 -33.07
CA ALA A 187 -6.43 -3.11 -34.02
C ALA A 187 -6.37 -3.60 -35.48
#